data_AF-A0A3D2GXY6-F1
#
_entry.id   AF-A0A3D2GXY6-F1
#
_cell.length_a   1.000
_cell.length_b   1.000
_cell.length_c   1.000
_cell.angle_alpha   90.00
_cell.angle_beta   90.00
_cell.angle_gamma   90.00
#
_symmetry.space_group_name_H-M   'P 1'
#
loop_
_entity.id
_entity.type
_entity.pdbx_description
1 polymer ?
#
loop_
_entity_poly.entity_id
_entity_poly.type
_entity_poly.pdbx_seq_one_letter_code
_entity_poly.pdbx_strand_id
1 'polypeptide(L)'
;RPFDADVVSQRISNTIKLYARQRGLSNQVRDQIHEKERSNRLMLEIISEVVSARNGESGAHMRHLCLLTEVLLDTLVSKTKRYTLTPHERKVIVTASAFHDIGKMGIDEKILNKSGQLTEEEYIVMKSHTLIGASMLARLDHYRDEELARTAYQICRWHHERYD
;
A
#
# COMPACT_ATOMS: atom_id res chain seq x y z
N ARG A 1 -23.15 -56.12 -8.76
CA ARG A 1 -23.93 -55.26 -7.85
C ARG A 1 -24.47 -54.10 -8.69
N PRO A 2 -25.77 -54.05 -9.01
CA PRO A 2 -26.30 -52.93 -9.79
C PRO A 2 -26.32 -51.69 -8.89
N PHE A 3 -25.95 -50.54 -9.43
CA PHE A 3 -26.08 -49.27 -8.72
C PHE A 3 -27.56 -48.90 -8.63
N ASP A 4 -27.98 -48.43 -7.46
CA ASP A 4 -29.31 -47.86 -7.27
C ASP A 4 -29.39 -46.51 -8.00
N ALA A 5 -30.28 -46.43 -9.00
CA ALA A 5 -30.41 -45.28 -9.88
C ALA A 5 -30.82 -44.00 -9.12
N ASP A 6 -31.62 -44.13 -8.07
CA ASP A 6 -32.06 -43.00 -7.26
C ASP A 6 -30.90 -42.45 -6.43
N VAL A 7 -30.07 -43.34 -5.87
CA VAL A 7 -28.86 -42.95 -5.15
C VAL A 7 -27.86 -42.24 -6.07
N VAL A 8 -27.68 -42.74 -7.30
CA VAL A 8 -26.77 -42.10 -8.28
C VAL A 8 -27.31 -40.74 -8.71
N SER A 9 -28.61 -40.62 -9.02
CA SER A 9 -29.25 -39.36 -9.39
C SER A 9 -29.14 -38.30 -8.28
N GLN A 10 -29.40 -38.70 -7.03
CA GLN A 10 -29.28 -37.80 -5.88
C GLN A 10 -27.83 -37.33 -5.66
N ARG A 11 -26.85 -38.21 -5.86
CA ARG A 11 -25.42 -37.85 -5.79
C ARG A 11 -25.01 -36.87 -6.87
N ILE A 12 -25.47 -37.06 -8.10
CA ILE A 12 -25.20 -36.13 -9.20
C ILE A 12 -25.82 -34.76 -8.89
N SER A 13 -27.09 -34.72 -8.47
CA SER A 13 -27.79 -33.48 -8.10
C SER A 13 -27.08 -32.73 -6.97
N ASN A 14 -26.68 -33.45 -5.91
CA ASN A 14 -25.95 -32.87 -4.79
C ASN A 14 -24.58 -32.33 -5.23
N THR A 15 -23.85 -33.08 -6.05
CA THR A 15 -22.56 -32.65 -6.59
C THR A 15 -22.69 -31.37 -7.41
N ILE A 16 -23.68 -31.30 -8.31
CA ILE A 16 -23.96 -30.09 -9.12
C ILE A 16 -24.27 -28.90 -8.21
N LYS A 17 -25.14 -29.06 -7.20
CA LYS A 17 -25.48 -27.99 -6.24
C LYS A 17 -24.25 -27.53 -5.45
N LEU A 18 -23.38 -28.45 -5.03
CA LEU A 18 -22.14 -28.12 -4.32
C LEU A 18 -21.20 -27.30 -5.20
N TYR A 19 -20.97 -27.69 -6.46
CA TYR A 19 -20.14 -26.92 -7.39
C TYR A 19 -20.74 -25.54 -7.68
N ALA A 20 -22.07 -25.45 -7.85
CA ALA A 20 -22.73 -24.16 -8.05
C ALA A 20 -22.53 -23.24 -6.83
N ARG A 21 -22.67 -23.76 -5.60
CA ARG A 21 -22.44 -23.00 -4.37
C ARG A 21 -20.97 -22.60 -4.20
N GLN A 22 -20.04 -23.51 -4.48
CA GLN A 22 -18.60 -23.21 -4.42
C GLN A 22 -18.23 -22.09 -5.39
N ARG A 23 -18.73 -22.16 -6.64
CA ARG A 23 -18.53 -21.10 -7.64
C ARG A 23 -19.16 -19.78 -7.19
N GLY A 24 -20.35 -19.82 -6.61
CA GLY A 24 -21.03 -18.65 -6.04
C GLY A 24 -20.18 -17.98 -4.95
N LEU A 25 -19.68 -18.75 -3.99
CA LEU A 25 -18.81 -18.25 -2.92
C LEU A 25 -17.49 -17.71 -3.47
N SER A 26 -16.84 -18.38 -4.42
CA SER A 26 -15.62 -17.89 -5.04
C SER A 26 -15.82 -16.57 -5.77
N ASN A 27 -16.96 -16.38 -6.45
CA ASN A 27 -17.31 -15.10 -7.06
C ASN A 27 -17.51 -14.02 -5.99
N GLN A 28 -18.27 -14.30 -4.92
CA GLN A 28 -18.49 -13.35 -3.82
C GLN A 28 -17.18 -12.91 -3.16
N VAL A 29 -16.26 -13.84 -2.89
CA VAL A 29 -14.94 -13.51 -2.33
C VAL A 29 -14.14 -12.62 -3.28
N ARG A 30 -14.14 -12.94 -4.59
CA ARG A 30 -13.47 -12.12 -5.60
C ARG A 30 -14.05 -10.71 -5.65
N ASP A 31 -15.37 -10.58 -5.62
CA ASP A 31 -16.05 -9.30 -5.69
C ASP A 31 -15.75 -8.46 -4.43
N GLN A 32 -15.75 -9.08 -3.24
CA GLN A 32 -15.33 -8.43 -1.99
C GLN A 32 -13.86 -7.99 -2.01
N ILE A 33 -12.95 -8.78 -2.59
CA ILE A 33 -11.54 -8.39 -2.75
C ILE A 33 -11.45 -7.16 -3.65
N HIS A 34 -12.12 -7.16 -4.80
CA HIS A 34 -12.12 -6.02 -5.72
C HIS A 34 -12.69 -4.75 -5.08
N GLU A 35 -13.78 -4.88 -4.31
CA GLU A 35 -14.39 -3.77 -3.60
C GLU A 35 -13.45 -3.22 -2.51
N LYS A 36 -12.85 -4.10 -1.71
CA LYS A 36 -11.88 -3.72 -0.68
C LYS A 36 -10.66 -3.02 -1.28
N GLU A 37 -10.12 -3.52 -2.38
CA GLU A 37 -9.00 -2.90 -3.07
C GLU A 37 -9.38 -1.53 -3.65
N ARG A 38 -10.58 -1.39 -4.21
CA ARG A 38 -11.08 -0.11 -4.71
C ARG A 38 -11.22 0.90 -3.56
N SER A 39 -11.78 0.47 -2.44
CA SER A 39 -11.95 1.31 -1.24
C SER A 39 -10.58 1.76 -0.69
N ASN A 40 -9.62 0.85 -0.57
CA ASN A 40 -8.27 1.17 -0.11
C ASN A 40 -7.56 2.16 -1.03
N ARG A 41 -7.67 2.00 -2.36
CA ARG A 41 -7.10 2.96 -3.32
C ARG A 41 -7.71 4.35 -3.18
N LEU A 42 -9.03 4.43 -3.02
CA LEU A 42 -9.71 5.71 -2.80
C LEU A 42 -9.23 6.39 -1.51
N MET A 43 -9.09 5.65 -0.41
CA MET A 43 -8.56 6.22 0.84
C MET A 43 -7.14 6.76 0.68
N LEU A 44 -6.27 6.05 -0.05
CA LEU A 44 -4.91 6.52 -0.34
C LEU A 44 -4.90 7.78 -1.20
N GLU A 45 -5.76 7.86 -2.21
CA GLU A 45 -5.90 9.07 -3.03
C GLU A 45 -6.41 10.27 -2.22
N ILE A 46 -7.34 10.05 -1.29
CA ILE A 46 -7.82 11.11 -0.39
C ILE A 46 -6.69 11.58 0.54
N ILE A 47 -5.94 10.67 1.15
CA ILE A 47 -4.79 11.02 2.01
C ILE A 47 -3.74 11.76 1.19
N SER A 48 -3.50 11.33 -0.05
CA SER A 48 -2.62 12.04 -0.97
C SER A 48 -3.04 13.48 -1.15
N GLU A 49 -4.32 13.70 -1.49
CA GLU A 49 -4.83 15.03 -1.76
C GLU A 49 -4.71 15.93 -0.52
N VAL A 50 -4.93 15.38 0.68
CA VAL A 50 -4.78 16.12 1.94
C VAL A 50 -3.32 16.54 2.20
N VAL A 51 -2.35 15.65 1.97
CA VAL A 51 -0.92 15.97 2.14
C VAL A 51 -0.47 16.96 1.07
N SER A 52 -0.87 16.72 -0.18
CA SER A 52 -0.60 17.57 -1.34
C SER A 52 -1.17 18.99 -1.19
N ALA A 53 -2.37 19.13 -0.65
CA ALA A 53 -2.99 20.44 -0.40
C ALA A 53 -2.18 21.30 0.58
N ARG A 54 -1.35 20.69 1.44
CA ARG A 54 -0.52 21.42 2.40
C ARG A 54 0.79 21.95 1.84
N ASN A 55 1.38 21.28 0.85
CA ASN A 55 2.71 21.59 0.31
C ASN A 55 2.70 22.04 -1.15
N GLY A 56 1.52 22.17 -1.77
CA GLY A 56 1.36 22.59 -3.16
C GLY A 56 1.77 21.54 -4.20
N GLU A 57 2.08 20.31 -3.78
CA GLU A 57 2.33 19.21 -4.71
C GLU A 57 1.01 18.73 -5.32
N SER A 58 1.03 18.20 -6.55
CA SER A 58 -0.18 17.65 -7.17
C SER A 58 -0.49 16.26 -6.61
N GLY A 59 -1.76 15.90 -6.39
CA GLY A 59 -2.17 14.52 -6.05
C GLY A 59 -1.80 13.47 -7.12
N ALA A 60 -1.41 13.91 -8.34
CA ALA A 60 -0.84 13.02 -9.36
C ALA A 60 0.57 12.52 -9.01
N HIS A 61 1.31 13.26 -8.18
CA HIS A 61 2.67 12.91 -7.75
C HIS A 61 2.70 11.54 -7.07
N MET A 62 1.79 11.30 -6.14
CA MET A 62 1.65 10.04 -5.42
C MET A 62 1.41 8.86 -6.36
N ARG A 63 0.50 9.03 -7.34
CA ARG A 63 0.20 7.95 -8.31
C ARG A 63 1.44 7.62 -9.14
N HIS A 64 2.19 8.62 -9.58
CA HIS A 64 3.44 8.40 -10.30
C HIS A 64 4.49 7.70 -9.44
N LEU A 65 4.65 8.09 -8.17
CA LEU A 65 5.59 7.45 -7.25
C LEU A 65 5.27 5.96 -7.08
N CYS A 66 4.01 5.60 -6.84
CA CYS A 66 3.59 4.21 -6.70
C CYS A 66 3.86 3.41 -7.99
N LEU A 67 3.53 3.97 -9.16
CA LEU A 67 3.79 3.34 -10.45
C LEU A 67 5.29 3.14 -10.71
N LEU A 68 6.11 4.15 -10.45
CA LEU A 68 7.56 4.03 -10.60
C LEU A 68 8.13 2.95 -9.66
N THR A 69 7.67 2.93 -8.41
CA THR A 69 8.08 1.93 -7.43
C THR A 69 7.74 0.51 -7.89
N GLU A 70 6.54 0.31 -8.42
CA GLU A 70 6.11 -0.98 -8.99
C GLU A 70 7.01 -1.43 -10.14
N VAL A 71 7.23 -0.55 -11.13
CA VAL A 71 8.08 -0.83 -12.29
C VAL A 71 9.52 -1.14 -11.88
N LEU A 72 10.07 -0.41 -10.90
CA LEU A 72 11.42 -0.63 -10.40
C LEU A 72 11.54 -1.98 -9.71
N LEU A 73 10.58 -2.36 -8.87
CA LEU A 73 10.59 -3.63 -8.15
C LEU A 73 10.42 -4.83 -9.11
N ASP A 74 9.53 -4.74 -10.09
CA ASP A 74 9.34 -5.77 -11.12
C ASP A 74 10.59 -5.91 -12.01
N THR A 75 11.22 -4.79 -12.36
CA THR A 75 12.48 -4.80 -13.10
C THR A 75 13.62 -5.38 -12.26
N LEU A 76 13.65 -5.13 -10.95
CA LEU A 76 14.68 -5.66 -10.05
C LEU A 76 14.62 -7.19 -9.98
N VAL A 77 13.43 -7.76 -9.73
CA VAL A 77 13.28 -9.22 -9.59
C VAL A 77 13.47 -9.96 -10.91
N SER A 78 13.22 -9.31 -12.05
CA SER A 78 13.51 -9.89 -13.37
C SER A 78 15.00 -9.84 -13.73
N LYS A 79 15.73 -8.81 -13.29
CA LYS A 79 17.17 -8.67 -13.56
C LYS A 79 18.07 -9.51 -12.65
N THR A 80 17.65 -9.80 -11.42
CA THR A 80 18.49 -10.54 -10.47
C THR A 80 17.68 -11.43 -9.54
N LYS A 81 18.25 -12.60 -9.19
CA LYS A 81 17.71 -13.52 -8.19
C LYS A 81 18.20 -13.22 -6.76
N ARG A 82 19.06 -12.20 -6.58
CA ARG A 82 19.63 -11.84 -5.27
C ARG A 82 18.56 -11.40 -4.27
N TYR A 83 17.50 -10.77 -4.76
CA TYR A 83 16.37 -10.31 -3.94
C TYR A 83 15.17 -11.19 -4.24
N THR A 84 14.68 -11.92 -3.23
CA THR A 84 13.49 -12.76 -3.36
C THR A 84 12.29 -11.98 -2.84
N LEU A 85 11.74 -11.09 -3.67
CA LEU A 85 10.53 -10.34 -3.34
C LEU A 85 9.31 -10.99 -3.98
N THR A 86 8.41 -11.51 -3.15
CA THR A 86 7.13 -12.08 -3.58
C THR A 86 6.21 -11.00 -4.16
N PRO A 87 5.20 -11.38 -4.97
CA PRO A 87 4.20 -10.41 -5.45
C PRO A 87 3.48 -9.66 -4.33
N HIS A 88 3.30 -10.31 -3.17
CA HIS A 88 2.70 -9.69 -1.99
C HIS A 88 3.59 -8.57 -1.43
N GLU A 89 4.86 -8.88 -1.12
CA GLU A 89 5.81 -7.89 -0.57
C GLU A 89 5.97 -6.69 -1.50
N ARG A 90 6.04 -6.91 -2.82
CA ARG A 90 6.12 -5.79 -3.79
C ARG A 90 4.90 -4.88 -3.72
N LYS A 91 3.69 -5.46 -3.64
CA LYS A 91 2.44 -4.70 -3.46
C LYS A 91 2.41 -3.95 -2.14
N VAL A 92 2.94 -4.54 -1.06
CA VAL A 92 3.09 -3.89 0.24
C VAL A 92 4.03 -2.69 0.14
N ILE A 93 5.20 -2.82 -0.50
CA ILE A 93 6.15 -1.73 -0.71
C ILE A 93 5.53 -0.59 -1.53
N VAL A 94 4.84 -0.91 -2.64
CA VAL A 94 4.15 0.08 -3.48
C VAL A 94 3.05 0.81 -2.69
N THR A 95 2.30 0.10 -1.86
CA THR A 95 1.27 0.73 -1.03
C THR A 95 1.91 1.58 0.07
N ALA A 96 2.99 1.11 0.67
CA ALA A 96 3.73 1.79 1.72
C ALA A 96 4.43 3.07 1.22
N SER A 97 4.89 3.10 -0.04
CA SER A 97 5.55 4.28 -0.61
C SER A 97 4.64 5.50 -0.66
N ALA A 98 3.32 5.30 -0.71
CA ALA A 98 2.36 6.39 -0.66
C ALA A 98 2.42 7.20 0.66
N PHE A 99 2.99 6.64 1.73
CA PHE A 99 3.05 7.30 3.03
C PHE A 99 4.35 8.08 3.27
N HIS A 100 5.33 8.02 2.37
CA HIS A 100 6.69 8.54 2.61
C HIS A 100 6.72 9.97 3.19
N ASP A 101 5.82 10.82 2.71
CA ASP A 101 5.73 12.24 3.05
C ASP A 101 4.62 12.60 4.05
N ILE A 102 3.94 11.62 4.65
CA ILE A 102 2.85 11.89 5.61
C ILE A 102 3.30 12.77 6.79
N GLY A 103 4.59 12.71 7.14
CA GLY A 103 5.18 13.54 8.19
C GLY A 103 5.23 15.04 7.87
N LYS A 104 5.06 15.46 6.60
CA LYS A 104 4.95 16.89 6.22
C LYS A 104 3.78 17.57 6.94
N MET A 105 2.78 16.81 7.39
CA MET A 105 1.69 17.30 8.24
C MET A 105 2.15 17.95 9.56
N GLY A 106 3.33 17.56 10.06
CA GLY A 106 3.91 18.11 11.28
C GLY A 106 4.88 19.28 11.06
N ILE A 107 5.08 19.72 9.82
CA ILE A 107 5.96 20.85 9.49
C ILE A 107 5.17 22.16 9.48
N ASP A 108 5.77 23.22 10.02
CA ASP A 108 5.18 24.56 10.01
C ASP A 108 4.95 25.05 8.58
N GLU A 109 3.80 25.67 8.33
CA GLU A 109 3.37 26.08 7.00
C GLU A 109 4.32 27.10 6.35
N LYS A 110 4.96 27.96 7.16
CA LYS A 110 5.91 28.96 6.64
C LYS A 110 7.21 28.33 6.14
N ILE A 111 7.59 27.18 6.72
CA ILE A 111 8.76 26.40 6.28
C ILE A 111 8.35 25.51 5.11
N LEU A 112 7.19 24.85 5.20
CA LEU A 112 6.70 23.93 4.18
C LEU A 112 6.47 24.61 2.83
N ASN A 113 5.90 25.82 2.84
CA ASN A 113 5.51 26.57 1.65
C ASN A 113 6.42 27.79 1.36
N LYS A 114 7.64 27.80 1.89
CA LYS A 114 8.58 28.90 1.64
C LYS A 114 8.92 28.96 0.14
N SER A 115 8.71 30.12 -0.48
CA SER A 115 8.97 30.33 -1.91
C SER A 115 10.46 30.54 -2.27
N GLY A 116 11.31 30.77 -1.26
CA GLY A 116 12.76 30.93 -1.40
C GLY A 116 13.53 29.77 -0.78
N GLN A 117 14.87 29.87 -0.82
CA GLN A 117 15.72 28.87 -0.17
C GLN A 117 15.44 28.81 1.34
N LEU A 118 15.42 27.59 1.86
CA LEU A 118 15.39 27.35 3.30
C LEU A 118 16.75 27.77 3.90
N THR A 119 16.73 28.36 5.09
CA THR A 119 17.95 28.46 5.91
C THR A 119 18.37 27.07 6.38
N GLU A 120 19.58 26.94 6.94
CA GLU A 120 20.05 25.65 7.46
C GLU A 120 19.12 25.13 8.57
N GLU A 121 18.65 26.01 9.46
CA GLU A 121 17.74 25.66 10.54
C GLU A 121 16.37 25.21 10.01
N GLU A 122 15.82 25.93 9.03
CA GLU A 122 14.57 25.57 8.37
C GLU A 122 14.70 24.25 7.61
N TYR A 123 15.85 24.01 6.99
CA TYR A 123 16.14 22.76 6.29
C TYR A 123 16.20 21.58 7.26
N ILE A 124 16.82 21.74 8.43
CA ILE A 124 16.80 20.74 9.52
C ILE A 124 15.36 20.44 9.95
N VAL A 125 14.53 21.48 10.12
CA VAL A 125 13.09 21.29 10.43
C VAL A 125 12.39 20.54 9.30
N MET A 126 12.58 20.93 8.04
CA MET A 126 12.00 20.24 6.89
C MET A 126 12.38 18.76 6.87
N LYS A 127 13.65 18.42 7.09
CA LYS A 127 14.11 17.01 7.13
C LYS A 127 13.46 16.18 8.24
N SER A 128 12.97 16.82 9.30
CA SER A 128 12.31 16.12 10.40
C SER A 128 11.01 15.42 10.01
N HIS A 129 10.41 15.73 8.85
CA HIS A 129 9.18 15.06 8.38
C HIS A 129 9.36 13.53 8.31
N THR A 130 10.55 13.06 7.95
CA THR A 130 10.91 11.63 7.94
C THR A 130 10.66 10.96 9.30
N LEU A 131 11.17 11.58 10.36
CA LEU A 131 11.02 11.13 11.74
C LEU A 131 9.60 11.31 12.27
N ILE A 132 8.94 12.40 11.89
CA ILE A 132 7.53 12.66 12.26
C ILE A 132 6.63 11.57 11.68
N GLY A 133 6.75 11.28 10.38
CA GLY A 133 5.97 10.23 9.71
C GLY A 133 6.23 8.84 10.29
N ALA A 134 7.51 8.51 10.50
CA ALA A 134 7.88 7.26 11.17
C ALA A 134 7.30 7.16 12.59
N SER A 135 7.34 8.26 13.36
CA SER A 135 6.77 8.33 14.71
C SER A 135 5.25 8.20 14.71
N MET A 136 4.54 8.77 13.73
CA MET A 136 3.10 8.59 13.54
C MET A 136 2.75 7.11 13.37
N LEU A 137 3.48 6.40 12.50
CA LEU A 137 3.26 4.98 12.26
C LEU A 137 3.63 4.11 13.47
N ALA A 138 4.70 4.46 14.19
CA ALA A 138 5.12 3.74 15.39
C ALA A 138 4.13 3.85 16.56
N ARG A 139 3.23 4.85 16.56
CA ARG A 139 2.16 5.02 17.56
C ARG A 139 0.90 4.20 17.24
N LEU A 140 0.84 3.54 16.07
CA LEU A 140 -0.25 2.64 15.72
C LEU A 140 -0.06 1.28 16.41
N ASP A 141 -0.17 1.26 17.73
CA ASP A 141 0.22 0.10 18.56
C ASP A 141 -0.47 -1.20 18.15
N HIS A 142 -1.75 -1.15 17.78
CA HIS A 142 -2.50 -2.33 17.33
C HIS A 142 -2.11 -2.84 15.94
N TYR A 143 -1.38 -2.05 15.15
CA TYR A 143 -0.96 -2.39 13.78
C TYR A 143 0.56 -2.47 13.65
N ARG A 144 1.32 -2.41 14.75
CA ARG A 144 2.78 -2.38 14.74
C ARG A 144 3.40 -3.59 14.05
N ASP A 145 2.75 -4.75 14.16
CA ASP A 145 3.22 -6.01 13.56
C ASP A 145 2.71 -6.23 12.14
N GLU A 146 1.82 -5.36 11.64
CA GLU A 146 1.34 -5.44 10.26
C GLU A 146 2.47 -5.08 9.28
N GLU A 147 2.62 -5.89 8.23
CA GLU A 147 3.68 -5.73 7.24
C GLU A 147 3.65 -4.35 6.57
N LEU A 148 2.44 -3.85 6.27
CA LEU A 148 2.25 -2.53 5.69
C LEU A 148 2.73 -1.41 6.61
N ALA A 149 2.36 -1.45 7.90
CA ALA A 149 2.77 -0.43 8.87
C ALA A 149 4.28 -0.41 9.07
N ARG A 150 4.89 -1.60 9.18
CA ARG A 150 6.35 -1.74 9.27
C ARG A 150 7.07 -1.22 8.04
N THR A 151 6.56 -1.54 6.85
CA THR A 151 7.18 -1.12 5.58
C THR A 151 7.04 0.38 5.39
N ALA A 152 5.85 0.95 5.66
CA ALA A 152 5.62 2.38 5.61
C ALA A 152 6.51 3.13 6.61
N TYR A 153 6.73 2.57 7.81
CA TYR A 153 7.65 3.14 8.79
C TYR A 153 9.07 3.26 8.23
N GLN A 154 9.59 2.18 7.62
CA GLN A 154 10.94 2.18 7.06
C GLN A 154 11.06 3.20 5.93
N ILE A 155 10.06 3.27 5.04
CA ILE A 155 10.08 4.23 3.93
C ILE A 155 10.03 5.68 4.46
N CYS A 156 9.10 6.01 5.36
CA CYS A 156 9.03 7.35 5.95
C CYS A 156 10.38 7.76 6.56
N ARG A 157 10.99 6.84 7.33
CA ARG A 157 12.21 7.13 8.07
C ARG A 157 13.43 7.33 7.18
N TRP A 158 13.54 6.57 6.08
CA TRP A 158 14.81 6.42 5.37
C TRP A 158 14.79 6.84 3.89
N HIS A 159 13.67 7.32 3.33
CA HIS A 159 13.60 7.63 1.90
C HIS A 159 14.50 8.78 1.43
N HIS A 160 15.04 9.59 2.36
CA HIS A 160 16.04 10.63 2.08
C HIS A 160 17.48 10.21 2.39
N GLU A 161 17.71 8.98 2.83
CA GLU A 161 19.07 8.47 3.02
C GLU A 161 19.78 8.33 1.69
N ARG A 162 21.09 8.46 1.76
CA ARG A 162 21.98 8.24 0.62
C ARG A 162 22.86 7.03 0.90
N TYR A 163 23.31 6.38 -0.17
CA TYR A 163 24.15 5.19 -0.06
C TYR A 163 25.61 5.54 0.31
N ASP A 164 26.02 6.77 -0.01
CA ASP A 164 27.34 7.37 0.25
C ASP A 164 27.38 8.19 1.54
#